data_AF-A0A248YS45-F1
#
_entry.id   AF-A0A248YS45-F1
#
_cell.length_a   1.000
_cell.length_b   1.000
_cell.length_c   1.000
_cell.angle_alpha   90.00
_cell.angle_beta   90.00
_cell.angle_gamma   90.00
#
_symmetry.space_group_name_H-M   'P 1'
#
loop_
_entity.id
_entity.type
_entity.pdbx_description
1 polymer ?
#
loop_
_entity_poly.entity_id
_entity_poly.type
_entity_poly.pdbx_seq_one_letter_code
_entity_poly.pdbx_strand_id
1 'polypeptide(L)'
;MSRGQTYPQLARRIRSAPARLGAVRLVAVDGPSGAGKTYFTERLAAALRRADNRTGTAEPVTVLHTDDLLDGWSDQFTFWRRLDERVLRPLRSGRPGGYHRYDWDSGRFTEALVPVPAAGVLLLEGVSAARAAIRPELTLAVFVTAPDRLRLDRVLARDGARIRPQLLRWRAAEAEHFAADRTAAAVDLVIDGVAGEGRSWGISTRDCAEAWSPGMDATARLGHDRDGPAGDPIRGGPAGDGGSGP
;
A
#
# COMPACT_ATOMS: atom_id res chain seq x y z
N MET A 1 -21.67 8.74 7.17
CA MET A 1 -20.28 9.06 7.57
C MET A 1 -19.56 7.76 7.90
N SER A 2 -18.71 7.25 7.00
CA SER A 2 -17.89 6.07 7.28
C SER A 2 -16.89 6.42 8.39
N ARG A 3 -17.00 5.77 9.56
CA ARG A 3 -16.02 5.94 10.64
C ARG A 3 -14.73 5.29 10.19
N GLY A 4 -13.72 6.11 9.89
CA GLY A 4 -12.42 5.60 9.46
C GLY A 4 -11.84 4.62 10.47
N GLN A 5 -11.37 3.47 9.99
CA GLN A 5 -10.67 2.50 10.84
C GLN A 5 -9.25 2.98 11.14
N THR A 6 -8.71 2.57 12.29
CA THR A 6 -7.32 2.80 12.71
C THR A 6 -6.51 1.51 12.58
N TYR A 7 -5.17 1.60 12.50
CA TYR A 7 -4.31 0.40 12.46
C TYR A 7 -4.54 -0.57 13.65
N PRO A 8 -4.74 -0.12 14.91
CA PRO A 8 -5.09 -1.02 16.01
C PRO A 8 -6.47 -1.68 15.89
N GLN A 9 -7.44 -1.04 15.25
CA GLN A 9 -8.73 -1.68 14.95
C GLN A 9 -8.55 -2.75 13.86
N LEU A 10 -7.78 -2.46 12.82
CA LEU A 10 -7.52 -3.41 11.75
C LEU A 10 -6.73 -4.62 12.23
N ALA A 11 -5.72 -4.40 13.07
CA ALA A 11 -4.95 -5.47 13.70
C ALA A 11 -5.83 -6.43 14.52
N ARG A 12 -6.78 -5.89 15.31
CA ARG A 12 -7.76 -6.71 16.04
C ARG A 12 -8.67 -7.49 15.10
N ARG A 13 -9.18 -6.85 14.04
CA ARG A 13 -10.02 -7.49 13.02
C ARG A 13 -9.31 -8.68 12.38
N ILE A 14 -8.05 -8.51 11.95
CA ILE A 14 -7.24 -9.57 11.35
C ILE A 14 -7.10 -10.75 12.32
N ARG A 15 -6.74 -10.50 13.58
CA ARG A 15 -6.57 -11.57 14.58
C ARG A 15 -7.86 -12.33 14.90
N SER A 16 -8.98 -11.62 14.96
CA SER A 16 -10.29 -12.24 15.19
C SER A 16 -10.82 -12.99 13.96
N ALA A 17 -10.30 -12.72 12.77
CA ALA A 17 -10.72 -13.38 11.56
C ALA A 17 -10.13 -14.80 11.45
N PRO A 18 -10.82 -15.73 10.76
CA PRO A 18 -10.32 -17.07 10.55
C PRO A 18 -9.06 -17.05 9.68
N ALA A 19 -8.09 -17.89 10.01
CA ALA A 19 -7.00 -18.23 9.09
C ALA A 19 -7.58 -19.03 7.91
N ARG A 20 -7.22 -18.64 6.68
CA ARG A 20 -7.73 -19.24 5.44
C ARG A 20 -6.64 -19.93 4.60
N LEU A 21 -5.38 -19.78 5.01
CA LEU A 21 -4.20 -20.42 4.40
C LEU A 21 -3.56 -21.36 5.43
N GLY A 22 -4.22 -22.49 5.70
CA GLY A 22 -3.86 -23.34 6.85
C GLY A 22 -4.03 -22.57 8.16
N ALA A 23 -2.99 -22.52 8.99
CA ALA A 23 -2.97 -21.73 10.24
C ALA A 23 -2.52 -20.27 10.05
N VAL A 24 -2.37 -19.80 8.81
CA VAL A 24 -1.93 -18.45 8.48
C VAL A 24 -3.10 -17.54 8.09
N ARG A 25 -3.10 -16.34 8.68
CA ARG A 25 -3.92 -15.21 8.27
C ARG A 25 -3.17 -14.41 7.21
N LEU A 26 -3.46 -14.70 5.95
CA LEU A 26 -2.86 -14.01 4.81
C LEU A 26 -3.57 -12.68 4.58
N VAL A 27 -2.82 -11.58 4.65
CA VAL A 27 -3.28 -10.23 4.34
C VAL A 27 -2.54 -9.74 3.10
N ALA A 28 -3.27 -9.39 2.05
CA ALA A 28 -2.70 -8.81 0.85
C ALA A 28 -2.79 -7.28 0.91
N VAL A 29 -1.67 -6.60 0.65
CA VAL A 29 -1.58 -5.15 0.44
C VAL A 29 -1.12 -4.92 -0.99
N ASP A 30 -2.09 -4.71 -1.87
CA ASP A 30 -1.92 -4.53 -3.30
C ASP A 30 -2.09 -3.06 -3.69
N GLY A 31 -1.76 -2.71 -4.93
CA GLY A 31 -1.79 -1.36 -5.45
C GLY A 31 -0.64 -1.08 -6.41
N PRO A 32 -0.75 -0.04 -7.25
CA PRO A 32 0.28 0.31 -8.21
C PRO A 32 1.59 0.75 -7.54
N SER A 33 2.69 0.69 -8.29
CA SER A 33 3.99 1.19 -7.83
C SER A 33 3.90 2.66 -7.42
N GLY A 34 4.58 3.01 -6.31
CA GLY A 34 4.57 4.36 -5.73
C GLY A 34 3.33 4.73 -4.90
N ALA A 35 2.35 3.83 -4.74
CA ALA A 35 1.11 4.13 -4.03
C ALA A 35 1.25 4.29 -2.51
N GLY A 36 2.35 3.85 -1.90
CA GLY A 36 2.53 3.88 -0.44
C GLY A 36 2.13 2.59 0.28
N LYS A 37 2.09 1.46 -0.43
CA LYS A 37 1.82 0.11 0.11
C LYS A 37 2.76 -0.24 1.27
N THR A 38 4.07 -0.09 1.06
CA THR A 38 5.10 -0.41 2.05
C THR A 38 4.86 0.34 3.36
N TYR A 39 4.58 1.65 3.29
CA TYR A 39 4.25 2.45 4.45
C TYR A 39 3.02 1.92 5.20
N PHE A 40 1.93 1.62 4.48
CA PHE A 40 0.73 1.05 5.10
C PHE A 40 1.01 -0.30 5.77
N THR A 41 1.74 -1.18 5.08
CA THR A 41 2.12 -2.52 5.56
C THR A 41 2.97 -2.45 6.81
N GLU A 42 3.98 -1.58 6.87
CA GLU A 42 4.84 -1.40 8.04
C GLU A 42 4.05 -0.91 9.25
N ARG A 43 3.15 0.07 9.05
CA ARG A 43 2.27 0.59 10.10
C ARG A 43 1.31 -0.48 10.62
N LEU A 44 0.75 -1.31 9.74
CA LEU A 44 -0.11 -2.43 10.11
C LEU A 44 0.67 -3.52 10.86
N ALA A 45 1.86 -3.90 10.38
CA ALA A 45 2.75 -4.85 11.03
C ALA A 45 3.11 -4.39 12.46
N ALA A 46 3.44 -3.11 12.62
CA ALA A 46 3.74 -2.53 13.91
C ALA A 46 2.52 -2.49 14.86
N ALA A 47 1.29 -2.38 14.33
CA ALA A 47 0.08 -2.48 15.14
C ALA A 47 -0.23 -3.92 15.55
N LEU A 48 -0.03 -4.89 14.65
CA LEU A 48 -0.17 -6.33 14.92
C LEU A 48 0.79 -6.77 16.03
N ARG A 49 2.09 -6.48 15.90
CA ARG A 49 3.11 -6.84 16.90
C ARG A 49 2.85 -6.21 18.27
N ARG A 50 2.30 -4.99 18.32
CA ARG A 50 1.92 -4.35 19.60
C ARG A 50 0.71 -4.99 20.26
N ALA A 51 -0.20 -5.59 19.49
CA ALA A 51 -1.36 -6.27 20.03
C ALA A 51 -0.97 -7.58 20.76
N ASP A 52 0.03 -8.31 20.27
CA ASP A 52 0.60 -9.51 20.92
C ASP A 52 1.08 -9.25 22.35
N ASN A 53 1.83 -8.16 22.53
CA ASN A 53 2.45 -7.83 23.82
C ASN A 53 1.43 -7.65 24.95
N ARG A 54 0.13 -7.51 24.64
CA ARG A 54 -0.94 -7.35 25.62
C ARG A 54 -1.64 -8.65 25.99
N THR A 55 -1.55 -9.70 25.17
CA THR A 55 -2.29 -10.95 25.35
C THR A 55 -1.43 -12.11 25.83
N GLY A 56 -0.10 -11.93 25.94
CA GLY A 56 0.83 -12.94 26.47
C GLY A 56 1.14 -14.10 25.51
N THR A 57 0.45 -14.18 24.37
CA THR A 57 0.71 -15.10 23.27
C THR A 57 1.18 -14.31 22.05
N ALA A 58 2.49 -14.40 21.74
CA ALA A 58 3.06 -13.72 20.59
C ALA A 58 2.86 -14.56 19.32
N GLU A 59 1.89 -14.16 18.49
CA GLU A 59 1.70 -14.73 17.16
C GLU A 59 2.73 -14.13 16.18
N PRO A 60 3.40 -14.92 15.32
CA PRO A 60 4.37 -14.39 14.37
C PRO A 60 3.73 -13.40 13.39
N VAL A 61 4.42 -12.30 13.09
CA VAL A 61 4.03 -11.32 12.06
C VAL A 61 5.15 -11.17 11.03
N THR A 62 4.94 -11.79 9.87
CA THR A 62 5.89 -11.79 8.74
C THR A 62 5.42 -10.82 7.66
N VAL A 63 6.35 -10.04 7.12
CA VAL A 63 6.14 -9.22 5.92
C VAL A 63 6.92 -9.87 4.78
N LEU A 64 6.26 -10.05 3.63
CA LEU A 64 6.87 -10.50 2.39
C LEU A 64 6.59 -9.44 1.33
N HIS A 65 7.64 -8.84 0.79
CA HIS A 65 7.55 -7.93 -0.35
C HIS A 65 7.64 -8.74 -1.64
N THR A 66 6.69 -8.57 -2.56
CA THR A 66 6.76 -9.28 -3.86
C THR A 66 8.01 -8.92 -4.63
N ASP A 67 8.56 -7.72 -4.39
CA ASP A 67 9.80 -7.24 -5.02
C ASP A 67 11.03 -8.10 -4.65
N ASP A 68 11.01 -8.76 -3.49
CA ASP A 68 12.04 -9.73 -3.13
C ASP A 68 11.91 -11.04 -3.93
N LEU A 69 10.77 -11.26 -4.58
CA LEU A 69 10.58 -12.44 -5.40
C LEU A 69 10.94 -12.16 -6.85
N LEU A 70 10.70 -10.98 -7.43
CA LEU A 70 10.90 -10.75 -8.87
C LEU A 70 12.30 -11.16 -9.39
N ASP A 71 12.37 -11.96 -10.45
CA ASP A 71 13.60 -12.23 -11.21
C ASP A 71 13.83 -11.10 -12.24
N GLY A 72 14.10 -9.91 -11.69
CA GLY A 72 14.30 -8.69 -12.46
C GLY A 72 13.01 -8.13 -13.10
N TRP A 73 13.21 -7.12 -13.96
CA TRP A 73 12.12 -6.31 -14.54
C TRP A 73 11.13 -7.08 -15.43
N SER A 74 11.54 -8.22 -16.00
CA SER A 74 10.68 -9.03 -16.87
C SER A 74 9.72 -9.94 -16.10
N ASP A 75 9.94 -10.13 -14.80
CA ASP A 75 9.23 -11.13 -14.00
C ASP A 75 8.05 -10.56 -13.20
N GLN A 76 7.40 -9.52 -13.74
CA GLN A 76 6.37 -8.74 -13.04
C GLN A 76 5.19 -9.57 -12.50
N PHE A 77 4.80 -10.65 -13.19
CA PHE A 77 3.67 -11.50 -12.77
C PHE A 77 4.00 -13.00 -12.71
N THR A 78 5.12 -13.42 -13.28
CA THR A 78 5.54 -14.83 -13.30
C THR A 78 6.16 -15.29 -11.98
N PHE A 79 6.55 -14.34 -11.10
CA PHE A 79 7.03 -14.61 -9.74
C PHE A 79 6.04 -15.40 -8.88
N TRP A 80 4.75 -15.32 -9.21
CA TRP A 80 3.68 -16.04 -8.52
C TRP A 80 3.90 -17.55 -8.45
N ARG A 81 4.53 -18.15 -9.47
CA ARG A 81 4.88 -19.58 -9.41
C ARG A 81 5.83 -19.86 -8.25
N ARG A 82 6.86 -19.03 -8.06
CA ARG A 82 7.82 -19.17 -6.97
C ARG A 82 7.19 -18.85 -5.62
N LEU A 83 6.34 -17.82 -5.54
CA LEU A 83 5.57 -17.53 -4.33
C LEU A 83 4.72 -18.73 -3.91
N ASP A 84 4.01 -19.35 -4.86
CA ASP A 84 3.13 -20.48 -4.59
C ASP A 84 3.93 -21.71 -4.14
N GLU A 85 4.91 -22.12 -4.93
CA GLU A 85 5.71 -23.33 -4.68
C GLU A 85 6.49 -23.26 -3.36
N ARG A 86 7.04 -22.08 -3.04
CA ARG A 86 8.01 -21.91 -1.96
C ARG A 86 7.39 -21.40 -0.66
N VAL A 87 6.23 -20.74 -0.74
CA VAL A 87 5.56 -20.14 0.43
C VAL A 87 4.13 -20.65 0.54
N LEU A 88 3.24 -20.33 -0.39
CA LEU A 88 1.80 -20.54 -0.18
C LEU A 88 1.42 -22.02 -0.07
N ARG A 89 1.95 -22.88 -0.96
CA ARG A 89 1.66 -24.32 -0.95
C ARG A 89 2.16 -25.01 0.33
N PRO A 90 3.38 -24.78 0.84
CA PRO A 90 3.78 -25.23 2.17
C PRO A 90 2.82 -24.78 3.28
N LEU A 91 2.43 -23.51 3.31
CA LEU A 91 1.54 -22.95 4.33
C LEU A 91 0.15 -23.58 4.29
N ARG A 92 -0.42 -23.84 3.11
CA ARG A 92 -1.68 -24.60 2.95
C ARG A 92 -1.61 -25.98 3.62
N SER A 93 -0.43 -26.60 3.62
CA SER A 93 -0.19 -27.90 4.25
C SER A 93 0.31 -27.80 5.70
N GLY A 94 0.26 -26.62 6.33
CA GLY A 94 0.74 -26.43 7.71
C GLY A 94 2.25 -26.58 7.89
N ARG A 95 3.03 -26.45 6.81
CA ARG A 95 4.50 -26.50 6.84
C ARG A 95 5.08 -25.10 6.61
N PRO A 96 6.24 -24.78 7.23
CA PRO A 96 6.88 -23.49 6.99
C PRO A 96 7.29 -23.37 5.52
N GLY A 97 7.12 -22.17 4.98
CA GLY A 97 7.65 -21.80 3.67
C GLY A 97 9.00 -21.11 3.79
N GLY A 98 9.56 -20.68 2.66
CA GLY A 98 10.71 -19.81 2.64
C GLY A 98 11.16 -19.44 1.23
N TYR A 99 11.75 -18.26 1.09
CA TYR A 99 12.14 -17.71 -0.21
C TYR A 99 13.55 -17.12 -0.17
N HIS A 100 14.17 -17.00 -1.34
CA HIS A 100 15.41 -16.25 -1.53
C HIS A 100 15.05 -14.87 -2.06
N ARG A 101 15.70 -13.83 -1.55
CA ARG A 101 15.43 -12.46 -1.97
C ARG A 101 16.14 -12.18 -3.29
N TYR A 102 15.52 -11.45 -4.19
CA TYR A 102 16.20 -10.93 -5.37
C TYR A 102 17.00 -9.69 -4.99
N ASP A 103 18.30 -9.73 -5.25
CA ASP A 103 19.17 -8.57 -5.15
C ASP A 103 19.16 -7.84 -6.49
N TRP A 104 18.50 -6.69 -6.51
CA TRP A 104 18.34 -5.84 -7.69
C TRP A 104 19.66 -5.20 -8.16
N ASP A 105 20.66 -5.05 -7.29
CA ASP A 105 21.95 -4.48 -7.65
C ASP A 105 22.83 -5.53 -8.35
N SER A 106 22.82 -6.76 -7.86
CA SER A 106 23.59 -7.87 -8.46
C SER A 106 22.80 -8.70 -9.48
N GLY A 107 21.51 -8.44 -9.66
CA GLY A 107 20.65 -9.08 -10.66
C GLY A 107 20.43 -10.57 -10.43
N ARG A 108 20.49 -11.05 -9.18
CA ARG A 108 20.39 -12.47 -8.83
C ARG A 108 19.76 -12.68 -7.46
N PHE A 109 19.28 -13.90 -7.21
CA PHE A 109 18.79 -14.28 -5.88
C PHE A 109 19.93 -14.42 -4.86
N THR A 110 19.66 -14.02 -3.63
CA THR A 110 20.53 -14.23 -2.47
C THR A 110 20.59 -15.70 -2.09
N GLU A 111 21.72 -16.17 -1.58
CA GLU A 111 21.84 -17.55 -1.08
C GLU A 111 21.05 -17.78 0.22
N ALA A 112 20.94 -16.76 1.06
CA ALA A 112 20.21 -16.84 2.32
C ALA A 112 18.71 -17.11 2.11
N LEU A 113 18.20 -18.13 2.80
CA LEU A 113 16.77 -18.44 2.84
C LEU A 113 16.07 -17.60 3.90
N VAL A 114 15.03 -16.87 3.51
CA VAL A 114 14.13 -16.15 4.42
C VAL A 114 12.98 -17.09 4.81
N PRO A 115 12.87 -17.50 6.08
CA PRO A 115 11.82 -18.41 6.52
C PRO A 115 10.47 -17.71 6.65
N VAL A 116 9.40 -18.44 6.34
CA VAL A 116 8.00 -18.01 6.55
C VAL A 116 7.31 -19.02 7.48
N PRO A 117 6.94 -18.64 8.71
CA PRO A 117 6.30 -19.53 9.68
C PRO A 117 4.97 -20.12 9.17
N ALA A 118 4.67 -21.35 9.59
CA ALA A 118 3.45 -22.09 9.21
C ALA A 118 2.17 -21.62 9.91
N ALA A 119 2.29 -20.66 10.83
CA ALA A 119 1.19 -20.08 11.58
C ALA A 119 1.50 -18.61 11.84
N GLY A 120 0.46 -17.79 11.94
CA GLY A 120 0.61 -16.38 12.24
C GLY A 120 -0.08 -15.47 11.24
N VAL A 121 0.37 -14.22 11.20
CA VAL A 121 -0.04 -13.25 10.18
C VAL A 121 1.06 -13.10 9.14
N LEU A 122 0.71 -13.31 7.88
CA LEU A 122 1.56 -13.03 6.73
C LEU A 122 1.01 -11.82 5.98
N LEU A 123 1.76 -10.72 5.97
CA LEU A 123 1.48 -9.55 5.15
C LEU A 123 2.23 -9.70 3.82
N LEU A 124 1.49 -9.98 2.75
CA LEU A 124 2.01 -10.01 1.38
C LEU A 124 1.79 -8.63 0.74
N GLU A 125 2.88 -7.91 0.48
CA GLU A 125 2.82 -6.56 -0.07
C GLU A 125 3.43 -6.50 -1.46
N GLY A 126 2.70 -5.93 -2.42
CA GLY A 126 3.23 -5.72 -3.75
C GLY A 126 2.16 -5.70 -4.83
N VAL A 127 2.59 -5.42 -6.06
CA VAL A 127 1.71 -5.45 -7.23
C VAL A 127 1.19 -6.88 -7.41
N SER A 128 -0.11 -7.01 -7.67
CA SER A 128 -0.84 -8.27 -7.85
C SER A 128 -1.01 -9.12 -6.59
N ALA A 129 -0.59 -8.64 -5.41
CA ALA A 129 -0.69 -9.35 -4.13
C ALA A 129 -2.13 -9.81 -3.79
N ALA A 130 -3.15 -9.07 -4.26
CA ALA A 130 -4.56 -9.35 -4.05
C ALA A 130 -5.25 -9.88 -5.32
N ARG A 131 -4.50 -10.48 -6.25
CA ARG A 131 -5.03 -11.02 -7.50
C ARG A 131 -6.15 -12.02 -7.26
N ALA A 132 -7.10 -12.11 -8.20
CA ALA A 132 -8.30 -12.93 -8.10
C ALA A 132 -8.03 -14.38 -7.67
N ALA A 133 -6.95 -14.99 -8.17
CA ALA A 133 -6.59 -16.37 -7.89
C ALA A 133 -6.34 -16.67 -6.39
N ILE A 134 -5.82 -15.71 -5.61
CA ILE A 134 -5.51 -15.93 -4.18
C ILE A 134 -6.58 -15.39 -3.24
N ARG A 135 -7.52 -14.55 -3.72
CA ARG A 135 -8.54 -13.88 -2.89
C ARG A 135 -9.34 -14.82 -1.98
N PRO A 136 -9.76 -16.03 -2.40
CA PRO A 136 -10.47 -16.95 -1.52
C PRO A 136 -9.69 -17.34 -0.24
N GLU A 137 -8.36 -17.26 -0.29
CA GLU A 137 -7.45 -17.61 0.80
C GLU A 137 -7.05 -16.38 1.64
N LEU A 138 -7.47 -15.17 1.27
CA LEU A 138 -7.16 -13.94 1.99
C LEU A 138 -8.07 -13.76 3.20
N THR A 139 -7.44 -13.41 4.33
CA THR A 139 -8.10 -12.92 5.55
C THR A 139 -8.52 -11.46 5.40
N LEU A 140 -7.71 -10.67 4.67
CA LEU A 140 -8.00 -9.29 4.33
C LEU A 140 -7.28 -8.92 3.02
N ALA A 141 -7.99 -8.30 2.10
CA ALA A 141 -7.44 -7.72 0.89
C ALA A 141 -7.52 -6.19 0.95
N VAL A 142 -6.38 -5.52 0.74
CA VAL A 142 -6.26 -4.07 0.75
C VAL A 142 -5.71 -3.61 -0.60
N PHE A 143 -6.32 -2.58 -1.19
CA PHE A 143 -5.80 -1.91 -2.37
C PHE A 143 -5.42 -0.46 -2.03
N VAL A 144 -4.14 -0.13 -2.10
CA VAL A 144 -3.63 1.22 -1.83
C VAL A 144 -3.54 1.99 -3.13
N THR A 145 -4.15 3.17 -3.17
CA THR A 145 -4.24 4.04 -4.34
C THR A 145 -3.52 5.36 -4.09
N ALA A 146 -3.02 5.98 -5.15
CA ALA A 146 -2.53 7.36 -5.12
C ALA A 146 -2.56 7.95 -6.55
N PRO A 147 -2.62 9.28 -6.70
CA PRO A 147 -2.61 9.93 -8.02
C PRO A 147 -1.42 9.49 -8.87
N ASP A 148 -1.64 9.34 -10.19
CA ASP A 148 -0.65 8.77 -11.11
C ASP A 148 0.67 9.54 -11.11
N ARG A 149 0.59 10.87 -11.22
CA ARG A 149 1.76 11.76 -11.17
C ARG A 149 2.55 11.62 -9.87
N LEU A 150 1.87 11.67 -8.73
CA LEU A 150 2.51 11.51 -7.41
C LEU A 150 3.24 10.17 -7.30
N ARG A 151 2.63 9.09 -7.78
CA ARG A 151 3.26 7.76 -7.80
C ARG A 151 4.52 7.75 -8.66
N LEU A 152 4.50 8.39 -9.83
CA LEU A 152 5.65 8.46 -10.73
C LEU A 152 6.78 9.25 -10.06
N ASP A 153 6.46 10.41 -9.52
CA ASP A 153 7.43 11.28 -8.85
C ASP A 153 8.08 10.56 -7.66
N ARG A 154 7.30 9.86 -6.84
CA ARG A 154 7.81 9.06 -5.71
C ARG A 154 8.80 7.98 -6.15
N VAL A 155 8.48 7.23 -7.21
CA VAL A 155 9.35 6.13 -7.68
C VAL A 155 10.63 6.70 -8.29
N LEU A 156 10.54 7.75 -9.11
CA LEU A 156 11.72 8.37 -9.72
C LEU A 156 12.61 9.07 -8.69
N ALA A 157 12.04 9.67 -7.64
CA ALA A 157 12.80 10.26 -6.53
C ALA A 157 13.56 9.20 -5.72
N ARG A 158 12.96 8.01 -5.54
CA ARG A 158 13.55 6.90 -4.79
C ARG A 158 14.61 6.13 -5.59
N ASP A 159 14.28 5.76 -6.83
CA ASP A 159 15.06 4.79 -7.62
C ASP A 159 15.87 5.44 -8.76
N GLY A 160 15.70 6.75 -8.95
CA GLY A 160 16.43 7.57 -9.89
C GLY A 160 15.79 7.68 -11.29
N ALA A 161 16.07 8.78 -11.98
CA ALA A 161 15.50 9.06 -13.30
C ALA A 161 15.85 8.01 -14.38
N ARG A 162 16.97 7.28 -14.20
CA ARG A 162 17.46 6.27 -15.15
C ARG A 162 16.48 5.12 -15.41
N ILE A 163 15.62 4.79 -14.44
CA ILE A 163 14.67 3.67 -14.56
C ILE A 163 13.38 4.05 -15.31
N ARG A 164 13.21 5.33 -15.67
CA ARG A 164 11.94 5.85 -16.23
C ARG A 164 11.41 5.04 -17.42
N PRO A 165 12.22 4.64 -18.43
CA PRO A 165 11.70 3.87 -19.55
C PRO A 165 11.13 2.50 -19.14
N GLN A 166 11.82 1.79 -18.25
CA GLN A 166 11.38 0.50 -17.71
C GLN A 166 10.12 0.67 -16.84
N LEU A 167 10.11 1.69 -15.97
CA LEU A 167 9.00 2.01 -15.08
C LEU A 167 7.72 2.31 -15.84
N LEU A 168 7.79 3.02 -16.98
CA LEU A 168 6.60 3.30 -17.80
C LEU A 168 5.99 2.02 -18.38
N ARG A 169 6.82 1.08 -18.87
CA ARG A 169 6.34 -0.23 -19.34
C ARG A 169 5.73 -1.04 -18.20
N TRP A 170 6.43 -1.09 -17.06
CA TRP A 170 5.96 -1.76 -15.86
C TRP A 170 4.58 -1.27 -15.44
N ARG A 171 4.38 0.06 -15.37
CA ARG A 171 3.11 0.68 -14.98
C ARG A 171 1.98 0.42 -15.98
N ALA A 172 2.28 0.36 -17.28
CA ALA A 172 1.28 -0.02 -18.27
C ALA A 172 0.76 -1.44 -18.02
N ALA A 173 1.67 -2.37 -17.74
CA ALA A 173 1.32 -3.76 -17.39
C ALA A 173 0.61 -3.87 -16.02
N GLU A 174 0.96 -3.04 -15.03
CA GLU A 174 0.19 -2.92 -13.78
C GLU A 174 -1.27 -2.55 -14.07
N ALA A 175 -1.47 -1.54 -14.91
CA ALA A 175 -2.80 -1.05 -15.23
C ALA A 175 -3.63 -2.10 -15.98
N GLU A 176 -3.03 -2.80 -16.95
CA GLU A 176 -3.69 -3.90 -17.65
C GLU A 176 -4.10 -5.01 -16.67
N HIS A 177 -3.20 -5.40 -15.77
CA HIS A 177 -3.47 -6.42 -14.76
C HIS A 177 -4.64 -6.02 -13.84
N PHE A 178 -4.60 -4.83 -13.23
CA PHE A 178 -5.64 -4.40 -12.29
C PHE A 178 -7.01 -4.26 -12.95
N ALA A 179 -7.06 -3.84 -14.23
CA ALA A 179 -8.29 -3.78 -15.01
C ALA A 179 -8.87 -5.17 -15.26
N ALA A 180 -8.05 -6.10 -15.77
CA ALA A 180 -8.48 -7.47 -16.05
C ALA A 180 -8.90 -8.22 -14.78
N ASP A 181 -8.17 -8.03 -13.69
CA ASP A 181 -8.38 -8.68 -12.41
C ASP A 181 -9.54 -8.04 -11.59
N ARG A 182 -9.95 -6.82 -11.96
CA ARG A 182 -10.92 -5.97 -11.24
C ARG A 182 -10.54 -5.79 -9.77
N THR A 183 -9.26 -5.60 -9.48
CA THR A 183 -8.71 -5.69 -8.12
C THR A 183 -9.36 -4.70 -7.17
N ALA A 184 -9.42 -3.41 -7.54
CA ALA A 184 -10.02 -2.37 -6.70
C ALA A 184 -11.49 -2.63 -6.34
N ALA A 185 -12.24 -3.28 -7.23
CA ALA A 185 -13.66 -3.59 -7.02
C ALA A 185 -13.88 -4.79 -6.08
N ALA A 186 -12.86 -5.61 -5.85
CA ALA A 186 -12.97 -6.90 -5.20
C ALA A 186 -12.20 -7.02 -3.88
N VAL A 187 -11.46 -5.99 -3.48
CA VAL A 187 -10.79 -5.94 -2.18
C VAL A 187 -11.74 -5.53 -1.05
N ASP A 188 -11.38 -5.85 0.19
CA ASP A 188 -12.15 -5.47 1.37
C ASP A 188 -12.01 -3.99 1.72
N LEU A 189 -10.85 -3.40 1.41
CA LEU A 189 -10.52 -2.01 1.75
C LEU A 189 -9.76 -1.35 0.60
N VAL A 190 -10.20 -0.17 0.21
CA VAL A 190 -9.40 0.75 -0.61
C VAL A 190 -8.83 1.85 0.29
N ILE A 191 -7.52 2.07 0.21
CA ILE A 191 -6.78 3.03 1.03
C ILE A 191 -6.23 4.14 0.15
N ASP A 192 -6.35 5.38 0.62
CA ASP A 192 -5.67 6.53 0.03
C ASP A 192 -4.24 6.67 0.59
N GLY A 193 -3.26 6.47 -0.27
CA GLY A 193 -1.83 6.53 0.04
C GLY A 193 -1.21 7.94 0.00
N VAL A 194 -2.03 8.99 -0.11
CA VAL A 194 -1.58 10.39 -0.01
C VAL A 194 -1.43 10.83 1.44
N ALA A 195 -2.18 10.26 2.40
CA ALA A 195 -2.31 10.74 3.79
C ALA A 195 -1.07 10.50 4.70
N GLY A 196 0.15 10.58 4.17
CA GLY A 196 1.42 10.38 4.88
C GLY A 196 1.94 11.59 5.68
N GLU A 197 1.31 12.76 5.60
CA GLU A 197 1.75 13.97 6.30
C GLU A 197 0.72 14.40 7.37
N GLY A 198 0.92 13.96 8.62
CA GLY A 198 0.49 14.71 9.80
C GLY A 198 -0.99 14.75 10.21
N ARG A 199 -1.90 13.91 9.69
CA ARG A 199 -3.32 13.90 10.16
C ARG A 199 -3.73 12.55 10.76
N SER A 200 -4.58 12.60 11.79
CA SER A 200 -5.20 11.42 12.41
C SER A 200 -5.96 10.62 11.35
N TRP A 201 -5.46 9.41 11.04
CA TRP A 201 -5.98 8.56 9.99
C TRP A 201 -7.41 8.10 10.27
N GLY A 202 -8.32 8.48 9.38
CA GLY A 202 -9.46 7.63 9.06
C GLY A 202 -9.08 6.79 7.83
N ILE A 203 -9.12 5.47 7.93
CA ILE A 203 -9.19 4.60 6.74
C ILE A 203 -10.48 4.98 6.00
N SER A 204 -10.38 5.84 4.99
CA SER A 204 -11.52 6.22 4.16
C SER A 204 -11.77 5.12 3.15
N THR A 205 -12.78 4.30 3.39
CA THR A 205 -13.38 3.44 2.36
C THR A 205 -14.00 4.37 1.31
N ARG A 206 -13.36 4.59 0.16
CA ARG A 206 -14.09 5.11 -1.00
C ARG A 206 -14.92 3.97 -1.58
N ASP A 207 -16.08 4.28 -2.13
CA ASP A 207 -16.90 3.30 -2.85
C ASP A 207 -16.07 2.67 -3.98
N CYS A 208 -16.09 1.34 -4.03
CA CYS A 208 -15.25 0.51 -4.90
C CYS A 208 -15.35 0.85 -6.41
N ALA A 209 -16.44 1.51 -6.82
CA ALA A 209 -16.74 1.84 -8.22
C ALA A 209 -15.99 3.08 -8.75
N GLU A 210 -15.49 3.98 -7.90
CA GLU A 210 -14.79 5.22 -8.31
C GLU A 210 -13.29 5.21 -7.99
N ALA A 211 -12.77 4.14 -7.37
CA ALA A 211 -11.51 4.20 -6.65
C ALA A 211 -10.25 4.00 -7.52
N TRP A 212 -10.40 3.44 -8.72
CA TRP A 212 -9.29 3.23 -9.65
C TRP A 212 -9.78 3.17 -11.09
N SER A 213 -9.24 4.03 -11.95
CA SER A 213 -9.38 3.95 -13.41
C SER A 213 -8.00 4.16 -14.05
N PRO A 214 -7.65 3.43 -15.14
CA PRO A 214 -6.44 3.71 -15.91
C PRO A 214 -6.44 5.18 -16.35
N GLY A 215 -5.41 5.95 -15.99
CA GLY A 215 -5.28 7.35 -16.40
C GLY A 215 -6.09 8.40 -15.60
N MET A 216 -6.54 8.09 -14.37
CA MET A 216 -7.19 9.09 -13.51
C MET A 216 -6.23 10.25 -13.14
N ASP A 217 -6.40 11.38 -13.82
CA ASP A 217 -5.95 12.70 -13.37
C ASP A 217 -6.97 13.28 -12.38
N ALA A 218 -6.51 13.71 -11.21
CA ALA A 218 -7.35 14.33 -10.20
C ALA A 218 -7.71 15.78 -10.61
N THR A 219 -8.66 15.92 -11.54
CA THR A 219 -9.42 17.17 -11.73
C THR A 219 -10.90 16.87 -11.69
N ALA A 220 -11.42 16.56 -10.50
CA ALA A 220 -12.85 16.63 -10.24
C ALA A 220 -13.12 17.01 -8.77
N ARG A 221 -13.68 18.22 -8.61
CA ARG A 221 -14.40 18.78 -7.45
C ARG A 221 -13.55 19.35 -6.29
N LEU A 222 -12.90 20.49 -6.56
CA LEU A 222 -13.03 21.65 -5.67
C LEU A 222 -14.22 22.47 -6.19
N GLY A 223 -15.42 22.06 -5.82
CA GLY A 223 -16.64 22.81 -6.02
C GLY A 223 -16.81 23.81 -4.88
N HIS A 224 -16.85 25.07 -5.26
CA HIS A 224 -17.04 26.28 -4.47
C HIS A 224 -18.27 26.20 -3.56
N ASP A 225 -18.16 26.74 -2.33
CA ASP A 225 -19.26 27.49 -1.72
C ASP A 225 -18.70 28.45 -0.66
N ARG A 226 -18.73 29.76 -0.96
CA ARG A 226 -19.47 30.80 -0.22
C ARG A 226 -19.10 32.21 -0.74
N ASP A 227 -19.99 32.77 -1.56
CA ASP A 227 -20.41 34.18 -1.47
C ASP A 227 -20.98 34.43 -0.05
N GLY A 228 -20.89 35.58 0.64
CA GLY A 228 -20.28 36.90 0.47
C GLY A 228 -20.34 37.60 1.86
N PRO A 229 -20.39 38.95 2.02
CA PRO A 229 -20.35 40.00 1.01
C PRO A 229 -19.19 40.99 1.19
N ALA A 230 -19.06 41.85 0.18
CA ALA A 230 -18.16 42.98 0.09
C ALA A 230 -18.37 44.04 1.19
N GLY A 231 -17.26 44.61 1.66
CA GLY A 231 -17.20 45.89 2.35
C GLY A 231 -16.06 46.71 1.74
N ASP A 232 -16.43 47.82 1.09
CA ASP A 232 -15.59 48.74 0.30
C ASP A 232 -14.80 49.73 1.21
N PRO A 233 -13.94 50.64 0.69
CA PRO A 233 -12.68 51.02 1.30
C PRO A 233 -12.72 52.40 1.95
N ILE A 234 -11.89 52.65 2.97
CA ILE A 234 -11.64 54.02 3.43
C ILE A 234 -10.15 54.33 3.42
N ARG A 235 -9.81 55.31 2.59
CA ARG A 235 -8.58 56.11 2.53
C ARG A 235 -8.30 56.80 3.86
N GLY A 236 -7.02 56.98 4.18
CA GLY A 236 -6.56 58.06 5.05
C GLY A 236 -5.18 57.82 5.65
N GLY A 237 -4.12 58.26 4.97
CA GLY A 237 -2.92 58.78 5.68
C GLY A 237 -3.19 60.23 6.14
N PRO A 238 -2.20 60.99 6.64
CA PRO A 238 -0.77 60.68 6.88
C PRO A 238 -0.24 61.23 8.24
N ALA A 239 1.11 61.39 8.32
CA ALA A 239 1.96 62.07 9.33
C ALA A 239 2.55 61.16 10.41
N GLY A 240 3.84 61.21 10.79
CA GLY A 240 5.02 62.04 10.46
C GLY A 240 6.21 61.39 11.20
N ASP A 241 7.37 61.25 10.59
CA ASP A 241 8.56 62.15 10.64
C ASP A 241 9.45 62.01 11.91
N GLY A 242 10.76 61.95 11.66
CA GLY A 242 11.87 62.06 12.63
C GLY A 242 12.34 60.74 13.25
N GLY A 243 13.62 60.32 13.24
CA GLY A 243 14.89 60.97 12.92
C GLY A 243 15.98 60.40 13.86
N SER A 244 17.19 60.16 13.31
CA SER A 244 18.49 59.98 14.01
C SER A 244 18.65 58.70 14.88
N GLY A 245 19.61 57.79 14.67
CA GLY A 245 21.07 57.96 14.60
C GLY A 245 21.65 58.07 16.04
N PRO A 246 22.88 57.60 16.35
CA PRO A 246 23.91 56.94 15.53
C PRO A 246 23.98 55.41 15.66
#